data_AF-A0A9W6SLP2-F1
#
_entry.id   AF-A0A9W6SLP2-F1
#
_cell.length_a   1.000
_cell.length_b   1.000
_cell.length_c   1.000
_cell.angle_alpha   90.00
_cell.angle_beta   90.00
_cell.angle_gamma   90.00
#
_symmetry.space_group_name_H-M   'P 1'
#
loop_
_entity.id
_entity.type
_entity.pdbx_description
1 polymer ?
#
loop_
_entity_poly.entity_id
_entity_poly.type
_entity_poly.pdbx_seq_one_letter_code
_entity_poly.pdbx_strand_id
1 'polypeptide(L)'
;MAKLVLDLHDIYNKGGQIDRALRDIVDQAISKKIKLVEIIPGKGSGALKKKVLRFLDQKDIKALYHRVEKDGQNWGRLFVHFRFK
;
A
#
# COMPACT_ATOMS: atom_id res chain seq x y z
N MET A 1 -18.02 -4.07 -0.56
CA MET A 1 -17.11 -3.51 -1.60
C MET A 1 -15.86 -4.39 -1.65
N ALA A 2 -15.34 -4.74 -2.83
CA ALA A 2 -14.11 -5.52 -2.92
C ALA A 2 -12.92 -4.70 -2.45
N LYS A 3 -11.99 -5.32 -1.70
CA LYS A 3 -10.72 -4.75 -1.26
C LYS A 3 -9.58 -5.70 -1.60
N LEU A 4 -8.40 -5.16 -1.89
CA LEU A 4 -7.16 -5.92 -1.95
C LEU A 4 -6.39 -5.74 -0.64
N VAL A 5 -5.69 -6.79 -0.22
CA VAL A 5 -4.86 -6.77 0.98
C VAL A 5 -3.45 -7.21 0.60
N LEU A 6 -2.45 -6.44 1.02
CA LEU A 6 -1.04 -6.77 0.89
C LEU A 6 -0.42 -6.85 2.28
N ASP A 7 -0.06 -8.06 2.71
CA ASP A 7 0.73 -8.27 3.91
C ASP A 7 2.22 -8.26 3.55
N LEU A 8 2.98 -7.36 4.16
CA LEU A 8 4.41 -7.23 3.93
C LEU A 8 5.25 -7.89 5.02
N HIS A 9 4.64 -8.44 6.08
CA HIS A 9 5.40 -9.13 7.13
C HIS A 9 6.19 -10.30 6.58
N ASP A 10 5.66 -11.07 5.62
CA ASP A 10 6.32 -12.27 5.13
C ASP A 10 7.56 -11.96 4.27
N ILE A 11 7.63 -10.75 3.68
CA ILE A 11 8.70 -10.34 2.76
C ILE A 11 9.57 -9.21 3.32
N TYR A 12 9.45 -8.90 4.61
CA TYR A 12 10.11 -7.75 5.24
C TYR A 12 11.64 -7.71 5.08
N ASN A 13 12.30 -8.87 5.00
CA ASN A 13 13.76 -9.01 4.83
C ASN A 13 14.23 -8.97 3.37
N LYS A 14 13.32 -8.92 2.40
CA LYS A 14 13.63 -9.00 0.97
C LYS A 14 13.35 -7.67 0.31
N GLY A 15 14.27 -6.72 0.51
CA GLY A 15 14.12 -5.30 0.13
C GLY A 15 13.54 -5.06 -1.27
N GLY A 16 14.04 -5.76 -2.29
CA GLY A 16 13.56 -5.61 -3.68
C GLY A 16 12.17 -6.23 -3.93
N GLN A 17 11.73 -7.19 -3.11
CA GLN A 17 10.39 -7.79 -3.24
C GLN A 17 9.30 -6.87 -2.72
N ILE A 18 9.61 -5.98 -1.77
CA ILE A 18 8.64 -5.02 -1.22
C ILE A 18 8.18 -4.04 -2.30
N ASP A 19 9.12 -3.42 -3.03
CA ASP A 19 8.79 -2.42 -4.05
C ASP A 19 8.01 -3.05 -5.22
N ARG A 20 8.39 -4.28 -5.60
CA ARG A 20 7.64 -5.06 -6.59
C ARG A 20 6.22 -5.39 -6.13
N ALA A 21 6.05 -5.91 -4.92
CA ALA A 21 4.72 -6.25 -4.38
C ALA A 21 3.81 -5.02 -4.26
N LEU A 22 4.39 -3.88 -3.86
CA LEU A 22 3.68 -2.60 -3.81
C LEU A 22 3.24 -2.12 -5.21
N ARG A 23 4.09 -2.28 -6.23
CA ARG A 23 3.72 -1.98 -7.62
C ARG A 23 2.63 -2.91 -8.11
N ASP A 24 2.80 -4.22 -7.92
CA ASP A 24 1.88 -5.26 -8.37
C ASP A 24 0.48 -5.06 -7.77
N ILE A 25 0.36 -4.70 -6.48
CA ILE A 25 -0.95 -4.49 -5.85
C ILE A 25 -1.65 -3.22 -6.36
N VAL A 26 -0.88 -2.17 -6.66
CA VAL A 26 -1.42 -0.92 -7.24
C VAL A 26 -1.91 -1.18 -8.66
N ASP A 27 -1.12 -1.85 -9.50
CA ASP A 27 -1.50 -2.18 -10.88
C ASP A 27 -2.72 -3.11 -10.92
N GLN A 28 -2.82 -4.06 -9.97
CA GLN A 28 -4.01 -4.88 -9.79
C GLN A 28 -5.24 -4.05 -9.38
N ALA A 29 -5.08 -3.07 -8.48
CA ALA A 29 -6.18 -2.20 -8.08
C ALA A 29 -6.70 -1.37 -9.25
N ILE A 30 -5.80 -0.83 -10.09
CA ILE A 30 -6.16 -0.07 -11.28
C ILE A 30 -6.85 -0.95 -12.34
N SER A 31 -6.23 -2.07 -12.71
CA SER A 31 -6.76 -2.98 -13.74
C SER A 31 -8.13 -3.54 -13.39
N LYS A 32 -8.34 -3.91 -12.12
CA LYS A 32 -9.61 -4.47 -11.62
C LYS A 32 -10.58 -3.41 -11.09
N LYS A 33 -10.24 -2.12 -11.17
CA LYS A 33 -11.01 -0.99 -10.63
C LYS A 33 -11.40 -1.17 -9.14
N ILE A 34 -10.48 -1.70 -8.33
CA ILE A 34 -10.68 -1.88 -6.88
C ILE A 34 -10.41 -0.57 -6.15
N LYS A 35 -11.41 -0.06 -5.43
CA LYS A 35 -11.34 1.27 -4.81
C LYS A 35 -10.49 1.35 -3.55
N LEU A 36 -10.15 0.22 -2.93
CA LEU A 36 -9.46 0.16 -1.64
C LEU A 36 -8.38 -0.92 -1.64
N VAL A 37 -7.16 -0.51 -1.29
CA VAL A 37 -6.05 -1.40 -0.98
C VAL A 37 -5.66 -1.20 0.49
N GLU A 38 -5.61 -2.30 1.24
CA GLU A 38 -5.09 -2.36 2.60
C GLU A 38 -3.65 -2.88 2.55
N ILE A 39 -2.70 -2.11 3.06
CA ILE A 39 -1.30 -2.49 3.15
C ILE A 39 -0.95 -2.68 4.62
N ILE A 40 -0.40 -3.85 4.96
CA ILE A 40 -0.03 -4.24 6.32
C ILE A 40 1.52 -4.31 6.42
N PRO A 41 2.19 -3.17 6.66
CA PRO A 41 3.64 -3.14 6.92
C PRO A 41 4.02 -3.61 8.34
N GLY A 42 3.05 -3.73 9.26
CA GLY A 42 3.30 -4.20 10.62
C GLY A 42 3.66 -3.13 11.65
N LYS A 43 3.80 -3.59 12.90
CA LYS A 43 3.93 -2.74 14.11
C LYS A 43 5.37 -2.58 14.64
N GLY A 44 6.37 -3.09 13.93
CA GLY A 44 7.77 -3.07 14.38
C GLY A 44 8.39 -1.66 14.44
N SER A 45 9.67 -1.53 14.13
CA SER A 45 10.42 -0.24 14.19
C SER A 45 9.88 0.89 13.30
N GLY A 46 8.83 0.65 12.51
CA GLY A 46 8.25 1.61 11.59
C GLY A 46 9.04 1.80 10.29
N ALA A 47 10.20 1.14 10.13
CA ALA A 47 11.01 1.21 8.93
C ALA A 47 10.24 0.79 7.67
N LEU A 48 9.50 -0.33 7.75
CA LEU A 48 8.70 -0.82 6.63
C LEU A 48 7.56 0.15 6.28
N LYS A 49 6.88 0.69 7.29
CA LYS A 49 5.85 1.73 7.10
C LYS A 49 6.41 2.97 6.41
N LYS A 50 7.60 3.44 6.82
CA LYS A 50 8.30 4.56 6.16
C LYS A 50 8.62 4.23 4.70
N LYS A 51 9.07 3.01 4.41
CA LYS A 51 9.32 2.55 3.03
C LYS A 51 8.05 2.57 2.18
N VAL A 52 6.95 2.03 2.67
CA VAL A 52 5.64 2.06 1.97
C VAL A 52 5.20 3.50 1.68
N LEU A 53 5.29 4.41 2.67
CA LEU A 53 4.92 5.81 2.47
C LEU A 53 5.81 6.50 1.42
N ARG A 54 7.11 6.21 1.39
CA ARG A 54 8.03 6.73 0.36
C ARG A 54 7.69 6.22 -1.04
N PHE A 55 7.29 4.94 -1.17
CA PHE A 55 6.82 4.39 -2.43
C PHE A 55 5.54 5.10 -2.90
N LEU A 56 4.56 5.27 -2.02
CA LEU A 56 3.30 5.93 -2.36
C LEU A 56 3.48 7.39 -2.77
N ASP A 57 4.49 8.09 -2.24
CA ASP A 57 4.78 9.49 -2.57
C ASP A 57 5.53 9.68 -3.91
N GLN A 58 5.93 8.60 -4.58
CA GLN A 58 6.50 8.68 -5.94
C GLN A 58 5.48 9.31 -6.89
N LYS A 59 5.92 10.22 -7.76
CA LYS A 59 5.02 11.05 -8.60
C LYS A 59 4.07 10.22 -9.46
N ASP A 60 4.57 9.14 -10.05
CA ASP A 60 3.79 8.23 -10.90
C ASP A 60 2.78 7.42 -10.08
N ILE A 61 3.14 6.96 -8.89
CA ILE A 61 2.23 6.22 -7.99
C ILE A 61 1.16 7.14 -7.38
N LYS A 62 1.57 8.33 -6.92
CA LYS A 62 0.69 9.32 -6.29
C LYS A 62 -0.41 9.81 -7.21
N ALA A 63 -0.16 9.83 -8.52
CA ALA A 63 -1.17 10.18 -9.52
C ALA A 63 -2.29 9.13 -9.67
N LEU A 64 -2.08 7.89 -9.19
CA LEU A 64 -3.01 6.77 -9.38
C LEU A 64 -4.09 6.69 -8.30
N TYR A 65 -3.89 7.31 -7.14
CA TYR A 65 -4.82 7.28 -6.01
C TYR A 65 -5.18 8.70 -5.56
N HIS A 66 -6.20 8.84 -4.71
CA HIS A 66 -6.64 10.17 -4.24
C HIS A 66 -6.46 10.39 -2.73
N ARG A 67 -6.40 9.32 -1.92
CA ARG A 67 -6.21 9.42 -0.48
C ARG A 67 -5.41 8.24 0.07
N VAL A 68 -4.54 8.53 1.04
CA VAL A 68 -3.96 7.52 1.94
C VAL A 68 -4.45 7.81 3.34
N GLU A 69 -5.01 6.79 3.99
CA GLU A 69 -5.45 6.84 5.37
C GLU A 69 -4.54 5.98 6.24
N LYS A 70 -4.13 6.52 7.39
CA LYS A 70 -3.37 5.80 8.40
C LYS A 70 -4.37 5.33 9.44
N ASP A 71 -4.36 4.03 9.73
CA ASP A 71 -5.25 3.48 10.75
C ASP A 71 -4.88 4.05 12.12
N GLY A 72 -5.84 4.76 12.75
CA GLY A 72 -5.68 5.40 14.06
C GLY A 72 -5.75 4.41 15.24
N GLN A 73 -6.36 3.24 15.05
CA GLN A 73 -6.53 2.20 16.07
C GLN A 73 -5.51 1.07 15.91
N ASN A 74 -5.11 0.77 14.67
CA ASN A 74 -4.12 -0.26 14.35
C ASN A 74 -2.98 0.31 13.50
N TRP A 75 -2.04 0.99 14.14
CA TRP A 75 -0.96 1.75 13.48
C TRP A 75 -0.06 0.95 12.53
N GLY A 76 -0.19 -0.39 12.50
CA GLY A 76 0.47 -1.27 11.54
C GLY A 76 -0.20 -1.38 10.18
N ARG A 77 -1.25 -0.58 9.89
CA ARG A 77 -2.00 -0.60 8.62
C ARG A 77 -2.05 0.76 7.93
N LEU A 78 -2.15 0.71 6.61
CA LEU A 78 -2.36 1.84 5.71
C LEU A 78 -3.46 1.48 4.71
N PHE A 79 -4.32 2.43 4.40
CA PHE A 79 -5.37 2.27 3.40
C PHE A 79 -5.12 3.24 2.25
N VAL A 80 -5.10 2.73 1.03
CA VAL A 80 -4.95 3.53 -0.19
C VAL A 80 -6.28 3.50 -0.94
N HIS A 81 -6.84 4.69 -1.17
CA HIS A 81 -8.13 4.87 -1.81
C HIS A 81 -7.96 5.34 -3.25
N PHE A 82 -8.54 4.58 -4.18
CA PHE A 82 -8.54 4.84 -5.60
C PHE A 82 -9.89 5.43 -6.03
N ARG A 83 -9.86 6.35 -7.00
CA ARG A 83 -11.06 6.93 -7.60
C ARG A 83 -11.05 6.63 -9.09
N PHE A 84 -11.99 5.81 -9.53
CA PHE A 84 -12.25 5.57 -10.94
C PHE A 84 -13.46 6.42 -11.36
N LYS A 85 -13.36 7.06 -12.52
CA LYS A 85 -14.48 7.73 -13.17
C LYS A 85 -15.29 6.71 -13.97
#